data_AF-A0A9R1HR54-F1
#
_entry.id   AF-A0A9R1HR54-F1
#
_cell.length_a   1.000
_cell.length_b   1.000
_cell.length_c   1.000
_cell.angle_alpha   90.00
_cell.angle_beta   90.00
_cell.angle_gamma   90.00
#
_symmetry.space_group_name_H-M   'P 1'
#
loop_
_entity.id
_entity.type
_entity.pdbx_description
1 polymer ?
#
loop_
_entity_poly.entity_id
_entity_poly.type
_entity_poly.pdbx_seq_one_letter_code
_entity_poly.pdbx_strand_id
1 'polypeptide(L)'
;MKHSAENCEIKGFDGGDTVDLILLLTEECDVLIPEALGGVINNFSSSPRDNVDAIKAKYIIEAANHPTDPERNVHVHGAEKGVLVLADIMANSGGVMVSYFEWVQNIQVFMWDEEKVNRELKMYMTRASDIVLII
;
A
#
# COMPACT_ATOMS: atom_id res chain seq x y z
N MET A 1 -15.63 -0.51 11.16
CA MET A 1 -15.90 0.93 10.88
C MET A 1 -16.68 1.64 11.98
N LYS A 2 -17.69 1.04 12.64
CA LYS A 2 -18.49 1.73 13.69
C LYS A 2 -17.64 2.37 14.80
N HIS A 3 -16.73 1.61 15.42
CA HIS A 3 -15.84 2.10 16.49
C HIS A 3 -15.02 3.33 16.08
N SER A 4 -14.37 3.27 14.91
CA SER A 4 -13.55 4.37 14.41
C SER A 4 -14.38 5.60 14.04
N ALA A 5 -15.62 5.43 13.56
CA ALA A 5 -16.49 6.55 13.21
C ALA A 5 -17.01 7.29 14.46
N GLU A 6 -17.17 6.57 15.57
CA GLU A 6 -17.66 7.13 16.84
C GLU A 6 -16.52 7.76 17.66
N ASN A 7 -15.33 7.16 17.65
CA ASN A 7 -14.22 7.56 18.53
C ASN A 7 -13.08 8.30 17.81
N CYS A 8 -13.10 8.35 16.46
CA CYS A 8 -12.02 8.88 15.63
C CYS A 8 -10.65 8.21 15.85
N GLU A 9 -10.63 7.04 16.49
CA GLU A 9 -9.44 6.22 16.71
C GLU A 9 -9.81 4.73 16.78
N ILE A 10 -8.81 3.86 16.68
CA ILE A 10 -8.98 2.40 16.82
C ILE A 10 -8.71 1.92 18.25
N LYS A 11 -8.07 2.76 19.07
CA LYS A 11 -7.75 2.41 20.46
C LYS A 11 -9.04 2.09 21.23
N GLY A 12 -8.99 1.05 22.06
CA GLY A 12 -10.15 0.60 22.84
C GLY A 12 -11.19 -0.20 22.04
N PHE A 13 -10.89 -0.58 20.78
CA PHE A 13 -11.71 -1.56 20.06
C PHE A 13 -11.63 -2.93 20.75
N ASP A 14 -12.79 -3.54 21.03
CA ASP A 14 -12.91 -4.78 21.80
C ASP A 14 -12.80 -6.05 20.95
N GLY A 15 -12.89 -5.92 19.62
CA GLY A 15 -12.79 -7.02 18.67
C GLY A 15 -11.37 -7.48 18.35
N GLY A 16 -10.36 -7.03 19.10
CA GLY A 16 -8.97 -7.41 18.90
C GLY A 16 -8.06 -6.99 20.04
N ASP A 17 -6.82 -7.50 20.00
CA ASP A 17 -5.80 -7.16 20.98
C ASP A 17 -5.12 -5.83 20.63
N THR A 18 -4.70 -5.11 21.67
CA THR A 18 -3.87 -3.92 21.48
C THR A 18 -2.47 -4.35 21.08
N VAL A 19 -1.95 -3.76 20.00
CA VAL A 19 -0.61 -4.04 19.47
C VAL A 19 0.22 -2.76 19.39
N ASP A 20 1.52 -2.88 19.61
CA ASP A 20 2.46 -1.79 19.35
C ASP A 20 2.67 -1.59 17.85
N LEU A 21 2.94 -0.35 17.42
CA LEU A 21 3.13 0.00 16.02
C LEU A 21 4.29 -0.75 15.36
N ILE A 22 5.39 -0.98 16.07
CA ILE A 22 6.57 -1.67 15.52
C ILE A 22 6.28 -3.16 15.40
N LEU A 23 5.63 -3.73 16.41
CA LEU A 23 5.18 -5.13 16.37
C LEU A 23 4.23 -5.37 15.20
N LEU A 24 3.28 -4.47 14.97
CA LEU A 24 2.33 -4.56 13.86
C LEU A 24 3.02 -4.68 12.48
N LEU A 25 4.13 -3.95 12.26
CA LEU A 25 4.87 -3.99 10.99
C LEU A 25 5.70 -5.27 10.80
N THR A 26 6.01 -5.97 11.89
CA THR A 26 6.92 -7.13 11.92
C THR A 26 6.21 -8.45 12.23
N GLU A 27 4.91 -8.39 12.45
CA GLU A 27 4.05 -9.53 12.72
C GLU A 27 4.03 -10.50 11.52
N GLU A 28 3.81 -11.79 11.81
CA GLU A 28 3.69 -12.79 10.76
C GLU A 28 2.41 -12.58 9.96
N CYS A 29 2.58 -12.26 8.68
CA CYS A 29 1.51 -12.08 7.72
C CYS A 29 1.97 -12.49 6.32
N ASP A 30 1.03 -12.79 5.43
CA ASP A 30 1.37 -13.01 4.02
C ASP A 30 1.54 -11.68 3.29
N VAL A 31 0.71 -10.68 3.60
CA VAL A 31 0.65 -9.38 2.91
C VAL A 31 0.69 -8.26 3.93
N LEU A 32 1.65 -7.34 3.78
CA LEU A 32 1.78 -6.12 4.55
C LEU A 32 1.40 -4.90 3.67
N ILE A 33 0.49 -4.05 4.16
CA ILE A 33 -0.01 -2.89 3.41
C ILE A 33 0.24 -1.60 4.24
N PRO A 34 1.38 -0.92 4.08
CA PRO A 34 1.59 0.39 4.68
C PRO A 34 0.80 1.49 3.95
N GLU A 35 -0.21 2.06 4.61
CA GLU A 35 -1.15 3.07 4.04
C GLU A 35 -1.24 4.37 4.88
N ALA A 36 -0.33 4.60 5.84
CA ALA A 36 -0.42 5.73 6.76
C ALA A 36 0.55 6.87 6.44
N LEU A 37 1.84 6.69 6.75
CA LEU A 37 2.89 7.70 6.60
C LEU A 37 4.03 7.15 5.76
N GLY A 38 4.78 8.05 5.11
CA GLY A 38 6.03 7.72 4.45
C GLY A 38 7.13 7.35 5.45
N GLY A 39 8.09 6.54 5.02
CA GLY A 39 9.29 6.16 5.77
C GLY A 39 9.04 5.29 7.01
N VAL A 40 7.90 4.59 7.09
CA VAL A 40 7.58 3.69 8.20
C VAL A 40 8.38 2.39 8.19
N ILE A 41 8.88 1.99 7.01
CA ILE A 41 9.82 0.87 6.85
C ILE A 41 11.23 1.46 6.65
N ASN A 42 12.09 1.32 7.67
CA ASN A 42 13.43 1.93 7.69
C ASN A 42 14.45 1.12 8.52
N ASN A 43 15.74 1.51 8.42
CA ASN A 43 16.83 1.08 9.30
C ASN A 43 17.83 2.23 9.61
N PHE A 44 17.39 3.26 10.33
CA PHE A 44 18.35 4.24 10.83
C PHE A 44 19.11 3.62 12.01
N SER A 45 20.40 3.33 11.85
CA SER A 45 21.29 2.77 12.90
C SER A 45 21.25 3.48 14.28
N SER A 46 20.60 4.64 14.38
CA SER A 46 20.38 5.45 15.58
C SER A 46 18.90 5.57 16.02
N SER A 47 17.96 4.91 15.34
CA SER A 47 16.52 4.96 15.59
C SER A 47 16.04 3.68 16.28
N PRO A 48 15.25 3.77 17.36
CA PRO A 48 14.66 2.61 18.02
C PRO A 48 13.57 1.89 17.19
N ARG A 49 13.44 2.20 15.89
CA ARG A 49 12.35 1.72 15.01
C ARG A 49 12.84 0.93 13.79
N ASP A 50 14.10 0.51 13.78
CA ASP A 50 14.66 -0.33 12.72
C ASP A 50 13.86 -1.63 12.62
N ASN A 51 13.18 -1.82 11.48
CA ASN A 51 12.21 -2.91 11.32
C ASN A 51 12.33 -3.67 10.00
N VAL A 52 13.06 -3.14 9.01
CA VAL A 52 13.15 -3.74 7.66
C VAL A 52 13.64 -5.20 7.69
N ASP A 53 14.57 -5.50 8.60
CA ASP A 53 15.12 -6.84 8.78
C ASP A 53 14.18 -7.77 9.54
N ALA A 54 13.25 -7.21 10.33
CA ALA A 54 12.25 -7.94 11.09
C ALA A 54 10.93 -8.16 10.34
N ILE A 55 10.74 -7.55 9.16
CA ILE A 55 9.56 -7.82 8.32
C ILE A 55 9.58 -9.28 7.86
N LYS A 56 8.46 -9.96 8.10
CA LYS A 56 8.22 -11.37 7.77
C LYS A 56 7.22 -11.58 6.63
N ALA A 57 6.66 -10.50 6.09
CA ALA A 57 5.67 -10.55 5.02
C ALA A 57 6.26 -11.13 3.73
N LYS A 58 5.44 -11.86 2.96
CA LYS A 58 5.83 -12.36 1.62
C LYS A 58 5.63 -11.29 0.55
N TYR A 59 4.61 -10.44 0.75
CA TYR A 59 4.26 -9.36 -0.14
C TYR A 59 4.15 -8.05 0.64
N ILE A 60 4.64 -6.97 0.05
CA ILE A 60 4.42 -5.61 0.57
C ILE A 60 3.71 -4.80 -0.51
N ILE A 61 2.61 -4.13 -0.15
CA ILE A 61 1.83 -3.28 -1.07
C ILE A 61 1.91 -1.83 -0.57
N GLU A 62 2.69 -1.00 -1.25
CA GLU A 62 2.97 0.38 -0.82
C GLU A 62 1.80 1.32 -1.12
N ALA A 63 0.72 1.23 -0.36
CA ALA A 63 -0.48 2.05 -0.59
C ALA A 63 -0.28 3.54 -0.21
N ALA A 64 0.64 3.84 0.71
CA ALA A 64 1.10 5.22 0.98
C ALA A 64 2.15 5.68 -0.05
N ASN A 65 2.46 6.98 -0.06
CA ASN A 65 3.60 7.49 -0.83
C ASN A 65 4.90 7.27 -0.04
N HIS A 66 5.87 6.60 -0.66
CA HIS A 66 7.19 6.30 -0.09
C HIS A 66 7.16 5.70 1.34
N PRO A 67 6.39 4.63 1.63
CA PRO A 67 6.36 4.02 2.95
C PRO A 67 7.68 3.32 3.30
N THR A 68 8.42 2.86 2.29
CA THR A 68 9.76 2.28 2.41
C THR A 68 10.82 3.30 2.03
N ASP A 69 11.88 3.38 2.82
CA ASP A 69 13.05 4.19 2.47
C ASP A 69 13.67 3.70 1.13
N PRO A 70 13.91 4.58 0.13
CA PRO A 70 14.50 4.21 -1.15
C PRO A 70 15.83 3.46 -1.05
N GLU A 71 16.68 3.78 -0.08
CA GLU A 71 17.95 3.08 0.14
C GLU A 71 17.75 1.62 0.61
N ARG A 72 16.53 1.30 1.08
CA ARG A 72 16.16 0.01 1.68
C ARG A 72 15.21 -0.80 0.82
N ASN A 73 14.56 -0.17 -0.15
CA ASN A 73 13.77 -0.86 -1.16
C ASN A 73 14.60 -1.97 -1.84
N VAL A 74 15.89 -1.71 -2.15
CA VAL A 74 16.83 -2.70 -2.71
C VAL A 74 17.09 -3.89 -1.77
N HIS A 75 17.06 -3.68 -0.45
CA HIS A 75 17.29 -4.74 0.54
C HIS A 75 16.06 -5.65 0.69
N VAL A 76 14.85 -5.09 0.55
CA VAL A 76 13.59 -5.83 0.63
C VAL A 76 13.27 -6.55 -0.69
N HIS A 77 13.45 -5.87 -1.83
CA HIS A 77 13.29 -6.44 -3.18
C HIS A 77 14.39 -7.45 -3.55
N GLY A 78 15.55 -7.35 -2.89
CA GLY A 78 16.74 -8.13 -3.24
C GLY A 78 16.57 -9.62 -2.99
N ALA A 79 17.31 -10.42 -3.76
CA ALA A 79 17.36 -11.88 -3.74
C ALA A 79 17.69 -12.52 -2.36
N GLU A 80 17.95 -11.72 -1.32
CA GLU A 80 18.29 -12.17 0.02
C GLU A 80 17.06 -12.53 0.88
N LYS A 81 15.92 -11.83 0.72
CA LYS A 81 14.68 -12.13 1.46
C LYS A 81 13.54 -12.67 0.60
N GLY A 82 13.52 -12.38 -0.70
CA GLY A 82 12.48 -12.86 -1.61
C GLY A 82 11.09 -12.27 -1.35
N VAL A 83 11.01 -11.09 -0.75
CA VAL A 83 9.75 -10.36 -0.54
C VAL A 83 9.40 -9.61 -1.82
N LEU A 84 8.19 -9.83 -2.35
CA LEU A 84 7.72 -9.09 -3.52
C LEU A 84 7.08 -7.79 -3.07
N VAL A 85 7.60 -6.66 -3.53
CA VAL A 85 7.06 -5.33 -3.21
C VAL A 85 6.32 -4.78 -4.43
N LEU A 86 5.04 -4.45 -4.26
CA LEU A 86 4.30 -3.64 -5.21
C LEU A 86 4.53 -2.16 -4.89
N ALA A 87 5.29 -1.50 -5.75
CA ALA A 87 5.71 -0.11 -5.58
C ALA A 87 4.54 0.87 -5.53
N ASP A 88 4.73 1.95 -4.78
CA ASP A 88 3.71 2.98 -4.54
C ASP A 88 3.10 3.58 -5.80
N ILE A 89 3.93 3.87 -6.81
CA ILE A 89 3.53 4.40 -8.11
C ILE A 89 2.46 3.55 -8.82
N MET A 90 2.39 2.26 -8.51
CA MET A 90 1.34 1.37 -9.00
C MET A 90 0.26 1.16 -7.93
N ALA A 91 0.65 0.80 -6.70
CA ALA A 91 -0.29 0.39 -5.65
C ALA A 91 -1.34 1.45 -5.34
N ASN A 92 -0.98 2.74 -5.40
CA ASN A 92 -1.88 3.86 -5.07
C ASN A 92 -2.43 4.63 -6.28
N SER A 93 -2.11 4.21 -7.51
CA SER A 93 -2.46 4.98 -8.73
C SER A 93 -3.94 4.95 -9.12
N GLY A 94 -4.77 4.19 -8.40
CA GLY A 94 -6.20 4.06 -8.69
C GLY A 94 -6.94 5.40 -8.70
N GLY A 95 -6.63 6.29 -7.75
CA GLY A 95 -7.23 7.63 -7.69
C GLY A 95 -6.87 8.47 -8.92
N VAL A 96 -5.59 8.47 -9.31
CA VAL A 96 -5.10 9.18 -10.51
C VAL A 96 -5.79 8.66 -11.77
N MET A 97 -5.95 7.34 -11.89
CA MET A 97 -6.64 6.72 -13.03
C MET A 97 -8.12 7.11 -13.10
N VAL A 98 -8.82 7.13 -11.97
CA VAL A 98 -10.23 7.54 -11.94
C VAL A 98 -10.39 9.05 -12.23
N SER A 99 -9.46 9.90 -11.78
CA SER A 99 -9.42 11.32 -12.17
C SER A 99 -9.16 11.50 -13.67
N TYR A 100 -8.36 10.63 -14.29
CA TYR A 100 -8.21 10.61 -15.74
C TYR A 100 -9.53 10.24 -16.43
N PHE A 101 -10.26 9.23 -15.95
CA PHE A 101 -11.57 8.90 -16.50
C PHE A 101 -12.57 10.03 -16.33
N GLU A 102 -12.56 10.74 -15.21
CA GLU A 102 -13.37 11.94 -15.00
C GLU A 102 -13.09 13.00 -16.09
N TRP A 103 -11.82 13.28 -16.36
CA TRP A 103 -11.41 14.21 -17.41
C TRP A 103 -11.92 13.78 -18.80
N VAL A 104 -11.80 12.49 -19.14
CA VAL A 104 -12.30 11.94 -20.41
C VAL A 104 -13.83 12.08 -20.53
N GLN A 105 -14.56 11.76 -19.47
CA GLN A 105 -16.02 11.85 -19.43
C GLN A 105 -16.50 13.29 -19.57
N ASN A 106 -15.81 14.25 -18.93
CA ASN A 106 -16.13 15.68 -19.00
C ASN A 106 -15.98 16.24 -20.42
N ILE A 107 -14.97 15.81 -21.18
CA ILE A 107 -14.79 16.21 -22.59
C ILE A 107 -15.95 15.71 -23.47
N GLN A 108 -16.44 14.50 -23.20
CA GLN A 108 -17.49 13.86 -23.98
C GLN A 108 -18.91 14.20 -23.50
N VAL A 109 -19.01 14.84 -22.32
CA VAL A 109 -20.28 15.10 -21.61
C VAL A 109 -21.10 13.80 -21.47
N PHE A 110 -20.40 12.69 -21.22
CA PHE A 110 -20.99 11.36 -21.13
C PHE A 110 -20.42 10.63 -19.93
N MET A 111 -21.24 10.51 -18.88
CA MET A 111 -20.86 9.86 -17.63
C MET A 111 -21.05 8.36 -17.72
N TRP A 112 -20.14 7.63 -17.09
CA TRP A 112 -20.17 6.19 -16.93
C TRP A 112 -20.79 5.85 -15.58
N ASP A 113 -21.42 4.68 -15.50
CA ASP A 113 -21.79 4.10 -14.22
C ASP A 113 -20.54 3.56 -13.49
N GLU A 114 -20.71 3.30 -12.19
CA GLU A 114 -19.67 2.77 -11.32
C GLU A 114 -19.10 1.43 -11.84
N GLU A 115 -19.95 0.55 -12.37
CA GLU A 115 -19.53 -0.75 -12.90
C GLU A 115 -18.56 -0.58 -14.08
N LYS A 116 -18.84 0.36 -14.98
CA LYS A 116 -17.97 0.68 -16.10
C LYS A 116 -16.67 1.32 -15.62
N VAL A 117 -16.71 2.29 -14.70
CA VAL A 117 -15.49 2.88 -14.14
C VAL A 117 -14.59 1.81 -13.52
N ASN A 118 -15.16 0.92 -12.70
CA ASN A 118 -14.41 -0.17 -12.04
C ASN A 118 -13.86 -1.19 -13.04
N ARG A 119 -14.60 -1.52 -14.10
CA ARG A 119 -14.13 -2.42 -15.16
C ARG A 119 -12.95 -1.82 -15.94
N GLU A 120 -13.05 -0.55 -16.34
CA GLU A 120 -11.96 0.13 -17.03
C GLU A 120 -10.74 0.28 -16.10
N LEU A 121 -10.94 0.70 -14.84
CA LEU A 121 -9.87 0.78 -13.85
C LEU A 121 -9.13 -0.55 -13.72
N LYS A 122 -9.85 -1.65 -13.53
CA LYS A 122 -9.25 -2.99 -13.44
C LYS A 122 -8.43 -3.33 -14.69
N MET A 123 -8.97 -3.07 -15.89
CA MET A 123 -8.26 -3.35 -17.14
C MET A 123 -6.92 -2.59 -17.21
N TYR A 124 -6.92 -1.28 -16.93
CA TYR A 124 -5.70 -0.48 -17.00
C TYR A 124 -4.68 -0.84 -15.92
N MET A 125 -5.14 -1.05 -14.67
CA MET A 125 -4.26 -1.44 -13.56
C MET A 125 -3.62 -2.81 -13.78
N THR A 126 -4.37 -3.80 -14.28
CA THR A 126 -3.80 -5.13 -14.63
C THR A 126 -2.80 -5.06 -15.77
N ARG A 127 -3.08 -4.26 -16.82
CA ARG A 127 -2.11 -4.07 -17.89
C ARG A 127 -0.82 -3.40 -17.41
N ALA A 128 -0.95 -2.42 -16.51
CA ALA A 128 0.20 -1.77 -15.91
C ALA A 128 1.00 -2.74 -15.03
N SER A 129 0.33 -3.62 -14.27
CA SER A 129 1.01 -4.63 -13.45
C SER A 129 1.86 -5.58 -14.29
N ASP A 130 1.36 -6.02 -15.44
CA ASP A 130 2.09 -6.95 -16.33
C ASP A 130 3.38 -6.32 -16.90
N ILE A 131 3.45 -4.99 -16.99
CA ILE A 131 4.64 -4.25 -17.45
C ILE A 131 5.66 -4.08 -16.32
N VAL A 132 5.18 -3.81 -15.10
CA VAL A 132 6.01 -3.45 -13.95
C VAL A 132 6.53 -4.69 -13.22
N LEU A 133 5.69 -5.71 -13.05
CA LEU A 133 6.04 -6.99 -12.44
C LEU A 133 6.64 -7.91 -13.50
N ILE A 134 7.86 -7.61 -13.95
CA ILE A 134 8.66 -8.56 -14.73
C ILE A 134 9.24 -9.57 -13.73
N ILE A 135 8.52 -10.68 -13.56
CA ILE A 135 8.97 -11.89 -12.86
C ILE A 135 9.89 -12.71 -13.75
#